data_AF-A0A521RTG5-F1
#
_entry.id   AF-A0A521RTG5-F1
#
_cell.length_a   1.000
_cell.length_b   1.000
_cell.length_c   1.000
_cell.angle_alpha   90.00
_cell.angle_beta   90.00
_cell.angle_gamma   90.00
#
_symmetry.space_group_name_H-M   'P 1'
#
loop_
_entity.id
_entity.type
_entity.pdbx_description
1 polymer ?
#
loop_
_entity_poly.entity_id
_entity_poly.type
_entity_poly.pdbx_seq_one_letter_code
_entity_poly.pdbx_strand_id
1 'polypeptide(L)'
;VAFPAVRAHWLDVGGRRVGFGSVETTEIYEEGLQLRSIKVYRGGKLDENIWRIIADNVRFPESCLGDLRAQLAACRLGERRLAELFHRYGAETIRDCIEAMWNQSEKLARLAVAAIPDGEYRAESFLDNDGQDLDKPVEIRVAVRVRGDEMSVDFSGVAEQVKGPINCGISGGIAAARVAFKALTLPSHPVDEGCFRPLEVILPPGKFLSAEPPAALGLWSIPLPTVIDTVLAAFASAVPDKIPAAHKGDMGGFALYGTDEPTGRRFVCLNMMGGGWGGRPTSDGPSAAVSICQGDVRNTPIELLELRYPLFFEKFSLRTDSGGAGRYRGGLGIELAVRSCYPAAVNFNLERTKCAPWGLWGGRPGTVCEARVQKAPDSPWESVTKITRYPIFPESLVVFRTAGGGGWGDPLERDPEAVAADVREGYISARAAADYGVVLDPASGNVDWKTTEKLRARLREKGKSQAPISRVEDWRGVS
;
A
#
# COMPACT_ATOMS: atom_id res chain seq x y z
N VAL A 1 -2.66 34.89 2.52
CA VAL A 1 -3.38 34.58 1.26
C VAL A 1 -3.15 33.14 0.79
N ALA A 2 -1.98 32.54 1.06
CA ALA A 2 -1.73 31.11 0.85
C ALA A 2 -0.66 30.62 1.85
N PHE A 3 -0.55 29.30 2.04
CA PHE A 3 0.51 28.66 2.84
C PHE A 3 1.16 27.53 2.05
N PRO A 4 2.49 27.51 1.88
CA PRO A 4 3.19 26.30 1.45
C PRO A 4 3.15 25.28 2.58
N ALA A 5 2.91 24.02 2.25
CA ALA A 5 2.88 22.91 3.20
C ALA A 5 3.76 21.76 2.70
N VAL A 6 4.59 21.21 3.59
CA VAL A 6 5.47 20.06 3.29
C VAL A 6 5.31 19.03 4.40
N ARG A 7 4.94 17.82 4.01
CA ARG A 7 4.84 16.66 4.89
C ARG A 7 5.95 15.67 4.52
N ALA A 8 6.71 15.22 5.51
CA ALA A 8 7.72 14.19 5.36
C ALA A 8 7.54 13.14 6.48
N HIS A 9 7.89 11.89 6.20
CA HIS A 9 8.00 10.86 7.21
C HIS A 9 9.32 11.03 7.94
N TRP A 10 9.31 10.99 9.27
CA TRP A 10 10.52 11.04 10.09
C TRP A 10 10.90 9.64 10.54
N LEU A 11 12.20 9.40 10.67
CA LEU A 11 12.75 8.10 11.06
C LEU A 11 12.25 7.63 12.44
N ASP A 12 12.06 8.57 13.36
CA ASP A 12 11.62 8.32 14.74
C ASP A 12 10.97 9.58 15.33
N VAL A 13 9.95 9.38 16.15
CA VAL A 13 9.23 10.44 16.87
C VAL A 13 9.16 10.15 18.38
N GLY A 14 10.01 9.27 18.89
CA GLY A 14 9.98 8.79 20.27
C GLY A 14 8.99 7.65 20.51
N GLY A 15 8.39 7.63 21.70
CA GLY A 15 7.39 6.63 22.09
C GLY A 15 7.99 5.27 22.44
N ARG A 16 7.16 4.23 22.55
CA ARG A 16 7.51 2.88 23.03
C ARG A 16 8.38 2.08 22.04
N ARG A 17 8.44 2.47 20.76
CA ARG A 17 9.00 1.68 19.65
C ARG A 17 10.12 2.42 18.92
N VAL A 18 11.04 1.67 18.32
CA VAL A 18 12.04 2.21 17.36
C VAL A 18 11.50 2.01 15.95
N GLY A 19 11.49 3.06 15.13
CA GLY A 19 11.01 2.99 13.74
C GLY A 19 9.51 2.67 13.61
N PHE A 20 9.10 2.24 12.41
CA PHE A 20 7.71 1.83 12.16
C PHE A 20 7.44 0.34 12.45
N GLY A 21 6.18 -0.09 12.31
CA GLY A 21 5.82 -1.51 12.27
C GLY A 21 5.54 -2.17 13.61
N SER A 22 5.54 -1.43 14.73
CA SER A 22 5.16 -2.00 16.03
C SER A 22 3.65 -2.21 16.10
N VAL A 23 3.25 -3.37 16.59
CA VAL A 23 1.85 -3.75 16.83
C VAL A 23 1.45 -3.66 18.32
N GLU A 24 2.41 -3.38 19.21
CA GLU A 24 2.21 -3.39 20.66
C GLU A 24 1.37 -2.24 21.24
N THR A 25 1.28 -1.10 20.54
CA THR A 25 0.66 0.11 21.12
C THR A 25 -0.86 0.02 21.09
N THR A 26 -1.47 0.47 22.18
CA THR A 26 -2.92 0.46 22.39
C THR A 26 -3.49 1.85 22.59
N GLU A 27 -2.65 2.79 23.01
CA GLU A 27 -3.00 4.20 23.14
C GLU A 27 -2.04 5.10 22.36
N ILE A 28 -2.56 6.20 21.82
CA ILE A 28 -1.77 7.19 21.07
C ILE A 28 -0.62 7.82 21.89
N TYR A 29 -0.74 7.80 23.22
CA TYR A 29 0.30 8.32 24.13
C TYR A 29 1.57 7.46 24.15
N GLU A 30 1.48 6.22 23.71
CA GLU A 30 2.62 5.32 23.57
C GLU A 30 3.43 5.59 22.28
N GLU A 31 2.92 6.43 21.39
CA GLU A 31 3.40 6.55 20.01
C GLU A 31 4.31 7.75 19.75
N GLY A 32 4.69 8.46 20.83
CA GLY A 32 5.70 9.50 20.80
C GLY A 32 5.13 10.91 20.76
N LEU A 33 5.88 11.82 20.13
CA LEU A 33 5.59 13.26 20.14
C LEU A 33 4.28 13.58 19.44
N GLN A 34 3.35 14.22 20.17
CA GLN A 34 2.11 14.77 19.64
C GLN A 34 2.14 16.30 19.69
N LEU A 35 2.36 16.93 18.53
CA LEU A 35 2.61 18.36 18.42
C LEU A 35 1.49 19.05 17.65
N ARG A 36 0.48 19.57 18.36
CA ARG A 36 -0.67 20.24 17.74
C ARG A 36 -0.35 21.69 17.38
N SER A 37 -0.11 21.96 16.11
CA SER A 37 -0.02 23.32 15.51
C SER A 37 0.92 24.29 16.25
N ILE A 38 2.06 23.79 16.73
CA ILE A 38 3.05 24.60 17.44
C ILE A 38 3.96 25.37 16.47
N LYS A 39 4.47 26.52 16.90
CA LYS A 39 5.40 27.33 16.11
C LYS A 39 6.84 26.97 16.46
N VAL A 40 7.56 26.37 15.51
CA VAL A 40 9.01 26.13 15.64
C VAL A 40 9.80 27.42 15.41
N TYR A 41 9.25 28.38 14.67
CA TYR A 41 9.83 29.71 14.48
C TYR A 41 8.81 30.81 14.82
N ARG A 42 9.27 31.87 15.48
CA ARG A 42 8.48 33.07 15.79
C ARG A 42 9.27 34.32 15.43
N GLY A 43 8.71 35.17 14.56
CA GLY A 43 9.40 36.39 14.10
C GLY A 43 10.75 36.11 13.43
N GLY A 44 10.86 35.01 12.68
CA GLY A 44 12.10 34.57 12.04
C GLY A 44 13.13 33.91 12.97
N LYS A 45 12.89 33.89 14.29
CA LYS A 45 13.78 33.26 15.27
C LYS A 45 13.31 31.85 15.60
N LEU A 46 14.26 30.92 15.72
CA LEU A 46 13.99 29.55 16.16
C LEU A 46 13.53 29.55 17.62
N ASP A 47 12.50 28.77 17.93
CA ASP A 47 12.15 28.45 19.31
C ASP A 47 13.03 27.29 19.78
N GLU A 48 14.13 27.63 20.47
CA GLU A 48 15.11 26.66 20.96
C GLU A 48 14.51 25.70 21.99
N ASN A 49 13.45 26.08 22.70
CA ASN A 49 12.79 25.20 23.67
C ASN A 49 12.04 24.09 22.94
N ILE A 50 11.26 24.42 21.91
CA ILE A 50 10.59 23.41 21.09
C ILE A 50 11.60 22.52 20.37
N TRP A 51 12.68 23.13 19.86
CA TRP A 51 13.75 22.39 19.21
C TRP A 51 14.39 21.35 20.15
N ARG A 52 14.71 21.74 21.39
CA ARG A 52 15.28 20.85 22.41
C ARG A 52 14.29 19.77 22.85
N ILE A 53 13.00 20.11 23.04
CA ILE A 53 11.96 19.12 23.36
C ILE A 53 11.90 18.03 22.29
N ILE A 54 11.93 18.41 21.01
CA ILE A 54 11.93 17.43 19.91
C ILE A 54 13.22 16.60 19.96
N ALA A 55 14.39 17.25 20.04
CA ALA A 55 15.69 16.59 20.03
C ALA A 55 15.84 15.53 21.13
N ASP A 56 15.41 15.86 22.34
CA ASP A 56 15.61 15.02 23.53
C ASP A 56 14.62 13.84 23.59
N ASN A 57 13.54 13.88 22.80
CA ASN A 57 12.49 12.86 22.80
C ASN A 57 12.50 11.95 21.57
N VAL A 58 13.50 12.08 20.69
CA VAL A 58 13.67 11.20 19.51
C VAL A 58 15.00 10.46 19.58
N ARG A 59 15.04 9.26 18.99
CA ARG A 59 16.25 8.40 19.01
C ARG A 59 17.33 8.83 18.02
N PHE A 60 16.95 9.52 16.95
CA PHE A 60 17.82 9.94 15.85
C PHE A 60 17.72 11.46 15.61
N PRO A 61 18.09 12.29 16.59
CA PRO A 61 17.84 13.73 16.54
C PRO A 61 18.50 14.42 15.34
N GLU A 62 19.71 14.00 14.95
CA GLU A 62 20.38 14.58 13.77
C GLU A 62 19.56 14.38 12.49
N SER A 63 19.02 13.17 12.27
CA SER A 63 18.20 12.87 11.10
C SER A 63 16.84 13.57 11.18
N CYS A 64 16.11 13.44 12.29
CA CYS A 64 14.77 14.03 12.42
C CYS A 64 14.79 15.57 12.34
N LEU A 65 15.79 16.21 12.96
CA LEU A 65 15.93 17.67 12.89
C LEU A 65 16.51 18.12 11.54
N GLY A 66 17.29 17.27 10.87
CA GLY A 66 17.69 17.44 9.49
C GLY A 66 16.49 17.48 8.55
N ASP A 67 15.56 16.53 8.69
CA ASP A 67 14.30 16.51 7.94
C ASP A 67 13.46 17.75 8.22
N LEU A 68 13.33 18.16 9.49
CA LEU A 68 12.64 19.40 9.85
C LEU A 68 13.26 20.62 9.15
N ARG A 69 14.59 20.73 9.11
CA ARG A 69 15.29 21.81 8.39
C ARG A 69 15.02 21.76 6.89
N ALA A 70 15.02 20.58 6.29
CA ALA A 70 14.71 20.40 4.87
C ALA A 70 13.27 20.82 4.56
N GLN A 71 12.29 20.42 5.38
CA GLN A 71 10.89 20.84 5.26
C GLN A 71 10.75 22.37 5.37
N LEU A 72 11.45 22.99 6.33
CA LEU A 72 11.46 24.45 6.49
C LEU A 72 12.08 25.16 5.28
N ALA A 73 13.20 24.64 4.74
CA ALA A 73 13.84 25.19 3.55
C ALA A 73 12.93 25.12 2.33
N ALA A 74 12.21 24.00 2.14
CA ALA A 74 11.22 23.84 1.09
C ALA A 74 10.04 24.81 1.24
N CYS A 75 9.48 24.96 2.45
CA CYS A 75 8.42 25.95 2.72
C CYS A 75 8.89 27.38 2.44
N ARG A 76 10.12 27.75 2.83
CA ARG A 76 10.69 29.09 2.54
C ARG A 76 10.87 29.33 1.04
N LEU A 77 11.24 28.31 0.27
CA LEU A 77 11.27 28.42 -1.18
C LEU A 77 9.86 28.63 -1.75
N GLY A 78 8.88 27.86 -1.28
CA GLY A 78 7.47 28.01 -1.66
C GLY A 78 6.93 29.41 -1.34
N GLU A 79 7.25 29.94 -0.16
CA GLU A 79 6.90 31.31 0.25
C GLU A 79 7.48 32.35 -0.73
N ARG A 80 8.76 32.25 -1.08
CA ARG A 80 9.38 33.17 -2.04
C ARG A 80 8.71 33.12 -3.41
N ARG A 81 8.45 31.92 -3.94
CA ARG A 81 7.80 31.75 -5.25
C ARG A 81 6.36 32.25 -5.25
N LEU A 82 5.62 32.03 -4.17
CA LEU A 82 4.29 32.61 -4.01
C LEU A 82 4.37 34.13 -3.93
N ALA A 83 5.31 34.69 -3.17
CA ALA A 83 5.50 36.15 -3.08
C ALA A 83 5.82 36.78 -4.45
N GLU A 84 6.65 36.14 -5.28
CA GLU A 84 6.92 36.57 -6.66
C GLU A 84 5.63 36.64 -7.50
N LEU A 85 4.77 35.62 -7.41
CA LEU A 85 3.47 35.60 -8.10
C LEU A 85 2.54 36.71 -7.58
N PHE A 86 2.42 36.85 -6.27
CA PHE A 86 1.57 37.86 -5.64
C PHE A 86 2.03 39.29 -5.95
N HIS A 87 3.35 39.54 -5.99
CA HIS A 87 3.89 40.85 -6.34
C HIS A 87 3.61 41.20 -7.81
N ARG A 88 3.74 40.22 -8.71
CA ARG A 88 3.56 40.43 -10.15
C ARG A 88 2.09 40.60 -10.57
N TYR A 89 1.19 39.81 -9.99
CA TYR A 89 -0.20 39.70 -10.46
C TYR A 89 -1.26 40.19 -9.48
N GLY A 90 -0.89 40.45 -8.22
CA GLY A 90 -1.83 40.83 -7.17
C GLY A 90 -2.58 39.64 -6.57
N ALA A 91 -3.06 39.80 -5.33
CA ALA A 91 -3.68 38.72 -4.57
C ALA A 91 -5.08 38.32 -5.06
N GLU A 92 -5.81 39.25 -5.66
CA GLU A 92 -7.14 38.98 -6.23
C GLU A 92 -7.02 38.07 -7.45
N THR A 93 -6.22 38.46 -8.46
CA THR A 93 -5.93 37.66 -9.65
C THR A 93 -5.50 36.23 -9.32
N ILE A 94 -4.61 36.05 -8.33
CA ILE A 94 -4.14 34.71 -7.95
C ILE A 94 -5.27 33.87 -7.34
N ARG A 95 -6.15 34.47 -6.52
CA ARG A 95 -7.33 33.75 -5.99
C ARG A 95 -8.31 33.37 -7.09
N ASP A 96 -8.56 34.29 -8.03
CA ASP A 96 -9.44 34.04 -9.16
C ASP A 96 -8.90 32.91 -10.05
N CYS A 97 -7.59 32.85 -10.28
CA CYS A 97 -6.95 31.74 -10.98
C CYS A 97 -7.13 30.40 -10.23
N ILE A 98 -6.96 30.38 -8.91
CA ILE A 98 -7.16 29.16 -8.10
C ILE A 98 -8.61 28.70 -8.21
N GLU A 99 -9.57 29.60 -8.08
CA GLU A 99 -10.99 29.27 -8.19
C GLU A 99 -11.35 28.79 -9.60
N ALA A 100 -10.79 29.41 -10.65
CA ALA A 100 -10.97 28.95 -12.03
C ALA A 100 -10.42 27.54 -12.25
N MET A 101 -9.25 27.22 -11.70
CA MET A 101 -8.67 25.87 -11.74
C MET A 101 -9.58 24.86 -11.02
N TRP A 102 -10.06 25.20 -9.82
CA TRP A 102 -10.97 24.33 -9.07
C TRP A 102 -12.29 24.11 -9.80
N ASN A 103 -12.90 25.15 -10.38
CA ASN A 103 -14.12 25.04 -11.17
C ASN A 103 -13.93 24.17 -12.42
N GLN A 104 -12.76 24.25 -13.08
CA GLN A 104 -12.44 23.39 -14.20
C GLN A 104 -12.31 21.92 -13.77
N SER A 105 -11.57 21.67 -12.69
CA SER A 105 -11.39 20.32 -12.14
C SER A 105 -12.70 19.71 -11.65
N GLU A 106 -13.57 20.50 -11.02
CA GLU A 106 -14.91 20.07 -10.62
C GLU A 106 -15.76 19.66 -11.81
N LYS A 107 -15.79 20.48 -12.86
CA LYS A 107 -16.54 20.16 -14.09
C LYS A 107 -16.08 18.84 -14.70
N LEU A 108 -14.77 18.61 -14.77
CA LEU A 108 -14.21 17.36 -15.28
C LEU A 108 -14.54 16.17 -14.38
N ALA A 109 -14.49 16.35 -13.06
CA ALA A 109 -14.82 15.29 -12.09
C ALA A 109 -16.29 14.90 -12.19
N ARG A 110 -17.20 15.88 -12.22
CA ARG A 110 -18.65 15.66 -12.40
C ARG A 110 -18.97 14.94 -13.70
N LEU A 111 -18.35 15.32 -14.82
CA LEU A 111 -18.50 14.61 -16.10
C LEU A 111 -18.04 13.16 -16.01
N ALA A 112 -16.95 12.89 -15.30
CA ALA A 112 -16.45 11.53 -15.12
C ALA A 112 -17.36 10.69 -14.21
N VAL A 113 -17.95 11.29 -13.18
CA VAL A 113 -18.94 10.64 -12.30
C VAL A 113 -20.22 10.31 -13.08
N ALA A 114 -20.75 11.25 -13.87
CA ALA A 114 -21.96 11.07 -14.68
C ALA A 114 -21.83 9.98 -15.77
N ALA A 115 -20.60 9.57 -16.10
CA ALA A 115 -20.35 8.45 -17.01
C ALA A 115 -20.41 7.07 -16.30
N ILE A 116 -20.45 7.05 -14.97
CA ILE A 116 -20.64 5.82 -14.18
C ILE A 116 -22.15 5.61 -14.03
N PRO A 117 -22.69 4.40 -14.24
CA PRO A 117 -24.11 4.16 -14.06
C PRO A 117 -24.57 4.51 -12.64
N ASP A 118 -25.73 5.16 -12.52
CA ASP A 118 -26.38 5.39 -11.23
C ASP A 118 -26.65 4.07 -10.51
N GLY A 119 -26.38 4.03 -9.22
CA GLY A 119 -26.55 2.80 -8.44
C GLY A 119 -25.89 2.85 -7.07
N GLU A 120 -26.07 1.74 -6.34
CA GLU A 120 -25.39 1.47 -5.09
C GLU A 120 -24.52 0.21 -5.25
N TYR A 121 -23.23 0.39 -5.00
CA TYR A 121 -22.18 -0.59 -5.21
C TYR A 121 -21.58 -0.99 -3.87
N ARG A 122 -21.34 -2.28 -3.67
CA ARG A 122 -20.84 -2.80 -2.38
C ARG A 122 -19.67 -3.74 -2.62
N ALA A 123 -18.71 -3.69 -1.72
CA ALA A 123 -17.61 -4.63 -1.66
C ALA A 123 -17.18 -4.84 -0.22
N GLU A 124 -16.59 -6.00 0.05
CA GLU A 124 -16.04 -6.32 1.35
C GLU A 124 -14.66 -6.99 1.24
N SER A 125 -13.86 -6.79 2.27
CA SER A 125 -12.56 -7.42 2.47
C SER A 125 -12.25 -7.39 3.97
N PHE A 126 -11.04 -7.77 4.36
CA PHE A 126 -10.60 -7.66 5.75
C PHE A 126 -9.09 -7.48 5.84
N LEU A 127 -8.64 -6.96 6.98
CA LEU A 127 -7.26 -7.03 7.44
C LEU A 127 -7.12 -8.23 8.36
N ASP A 128 -5.92 -8.81 8.43
CA ASP A 128 -5.70 -10.10 9.07
C ASP A 128 -6.03 -10.06 10.58
N ASN A 129 -5.72 -8.95 11.26
CA ASN A 129 -6.07 -8.61 12.65
C ASN A 129 -5.56 -7.19 13.03
N ASP A 130 -5.66 -6.77 14.30
CA ASP A 130 -5.13 -5.49 14.78
C ASP A 130 -3.74 -5.58 15.44
N GLY A 131 -3.17 -6.79 15.55
CA GLY A 131 -1.89 -7.05 16.21
C GLY A 131 -1.97 -7.21 17.73
N GLN A 132 -3.16 -7.08 18.33
CA GLN A 132 -3.46 -7.37 19.73
C GLN A 132 -4.32 -8.63 19.83
N ASP A 133 -5.42 -8.67 19.07
CA ASP A 133 -6.33 -9.81 18.95
C ASP A 133 -6.00 -10.59 17.67
N LEU A 134 -4.94 -11.40 17.70
CA LEU A 134 -4.34 -12.03 16.50
C LEU A 134 -5.28 -12.95 15.71
N ASP A 135 -6.33 -13.46 16.36
CA ASP A 135 -7.32 -14.37 15.76
C ASP A 135 -8.53 -13.65 15.16
N LYS A 136 -8.67 -12.33 15.37
CA LYS A 136 -9.84 -11.57 14.95
C LYS A 136 -9.53 -10.70 13.73
N PRO A 137 -10.07 -11.00 12.53
CA PRO A 137 -9.91 -10.12 11.38
C PRO A 137 -10.64 -8.79 11.57
N VAL A 138 -10.16 -7.75 10.90
CA VAL A 138 -10.77 -6.41 10.92
C VAL A 138 -11.51 -6.19 9.61
N GLU A 139 -12.84 -6.27 9.68
CA GLU A 139 -13.72 -6.22 8.52
C GLU A 139 -13.73 -4.83 7.85
N ILE A 140 -13.71 -4.82 6.52
CA ILE A 140 -13.86 -3.64 5.69
C ILE A 140 -15.08 -3.88 4.81
N ARG A 141 -16.17 -3.17 5.06
CA ARG A 141 -17.35 -3.14 4.18
C ARG A 141 -17.60 -1.71 3.73
N VAL A 142 -17.65 -1.51 2.42
CA VAL A 142 -17.85 -0.19 1.81
C VAL A 142 -19.11 -0.21 0.95
N ALA A 143 -19.85 0.89 0.98
CA ALA A 143 -20.91 1.15 0.01
C ALA A 143 -20.57 2.43 -0.75
N VAL A 144 -20.69 2.41 -2.07
CA VAL A 144 -20.50 3.59 -2.91
C VAL A 144 -21.77 3.85 -3.68
N ARG A 145 -22.25 5.09 -3.68
CA ARG A 145 -23.48 5.48 -4.37
C ARG A 145 -23.13 6.51 -5.43
N VAL A 146 -23.67 6.34 -6.62
CA VAL A 146 -23.59 7.30 -7.72
C VAL A 146 -25.00 7.75 -8.05
N ARG A 147 -25.21 9.07 -8.11
CA ARG A 147 -26.47 9.70 -8.48
C ARG A 147 -26.18 10.93 -9.34
N GLY A 148 -26.48 10.84 -10.64
CA GLY A 148 -26.16 11.91 -11.58
C GLY A 148 -24.65 12.17 -11.62
N ASP A 149 -24.22 13.35 -11.19
CA ASP A 149 -22.81 13.76 -11.19
C ASP A 149 -22.14 13.77 -9.81
N GLU A 150 -22.80 13.16 -8.80
CA GLU A 150 -22.31 13.07 -7.43
C GLU A 150 -22.03 11.62 -7.02
N MET A 151 -20.99 11.45 -6.19
CA MET A 151 -20.58 10.16 -5.63
C MET A 151 -20.45 10.26 -4.11
N SER A 152 -21.03 9.31 -3.37
CA SER A 152 -20.81 9.16 -1.93
C SER A 152 -20.07 7.87 -1.62
N VAL A 153 -18.98 7.92 -0.85
CA VAL A 153 -18.29 6.75 -0.30
C VAL A 153 -18.64 6.60 1.18
N ASP A 154 -19.27 5.49 1.52
CA ASP A 154 -19.82 5.20 2.84
C ASP A 154 -18.99 4.14 3.58
N PHE A 155 -18.29 4.60 4.62
CA PHE A 155 -17.48 3.77 5.50
C PHE A 155 -18.20 3.37 6.79
N SER A 156 -19.52 3.57 6.91
CA SER A 156 -20.28 3.16 8.11
C SER A 156 -20.22 1.65 8.36
N GLY A 157 -19.97 0.85 7.30
CA GLY A 157 -19.86 -0.60 7.36
C GLY A 157 -18.49 -1.14 7.77
N VAL A 158 -17.46 -0.30 7.88
CA VAL A 158 -16.14 -0.76 8.34
C VAL A 158 -16.16 -1.09 9.83
N ALA A 159 -15.20 -1.90 10.27
CA ALA A 159 -15.07 -2.29 11.67
C ALA A 159 -15.01 -1.08 12.62
N GLU A 160 -15.50 -1.30 13.84
CA GLU A 160 -15.29 -0.39 14.96
C GLU A 160 -13.79 -0.17 15.18
N GLN A 161 -13.45 0.93 15.85
CA GLN A 161 -12.12 1.19 16.35
C GLN A 161 -11.57 -0.03 17.10
N VAL A 162 -10.34 -0.42 16.76
CA VAL A 162 -9.68 -1.59 17.32
C VAL A 162 -8.68 -1.21 18.39
N LYS A 163 -8.21 -2.19 19.16
CA LYS A 163 -7.28 -1.95 20.26
C LYS A 163 -5.87 -1.67 19.74
N GLY A 164 -5.46 -2.40 18.70
CA GLY A 164 -4.13 -2.25 18.10
C GLY A 164 -3.96 -1.00 17.24
N PRO A 165 -2.74 -0.72 16.75
CA PRO A 165 -2.36 0.59 16.23
C PRO A 165 -2.72 0.84 14.76
N ILE A 166 -3.55 -0.01 14.16
CA ILE A 166 -3.96 0.11 12.75
C ILE A 166 -5.13 1.09 12.53
N ASN A 167 -5.60 1.77 13.59
CA ASN A 167 -6.62 2.79 13.45
C ASN A 167 -6.09 4.03 12.69
N CYS A 168 -7.02 4.78 12.10
CA CYS A 168 -6.80 6.06 11.42
C CYS A 168 -7.71 7.12 12.03
N GLY A 169 -7.22 8.35 12.14
CA GLY A 169 -8.12 9.50 12.29
C GLY A 169 -8.91 9.77 11.00
N ILE A 170 -9.92 10.63 11.08
CA ILE A 170 -10.83 10.97 9.97
C ILE A 170 -10.12 11.34 8.65
N SER A 171 -8.92 11.93 8.74
CA SER A 171 -8.11 12.28 7.57
C SER A 171 -7.68 11.07 6.74
N GLY A 172 -7.49 9.90 7.37
CA GLY A 172 -7.17 8.65 6.68
C GLY A 172 -8.35 8.13 5.85
N GLY A 173 -9.55 8.12 6.42
CA GLY A 173 -10.78 7.78 5.70
C GLY A 173 -11.05 8.71 4.52
N ILE A 174 -10.91 10.02 4.71
CA ILE A 174 -11.04 11.02 3.62
C ILE A 174 -9.99 10.76 2.54
N ALA A 175 -8.73 10.50 2.92
CA ALA A 175 -7.67 10.22 1.96
C ALA A 175 -7.95 8.95 1.14
N ALA A 176 -8.43 7.87 1.77
CA ALA A 176 -8.80 6.63 1.07
C ALA A 176 -9.89 6.88 0.01
N ALA A 177 -10.98 7.56 0.39
CA ALA A 177 -12.04 7.91 -0.55
C ALA A 177 -11.54 8.80 -1.69
N ARG A 178 -10.73 9.83 -1.38
CA ARG A 178 -10.18 10.76 -2.39
C ARG A 178 -9.24 10.05 -3.37
N VAL A 179 -8.39 9.14 -2.90
CA VAL A 179 -7.48 8.37 -3.77
C VAL A 179 -8.27 7.47 -4.71
N ALA A 180 -9.24 6.70 -4.18
CA ALA A 180 -10.10 5.85 -5.00
C ALA A 180 -10.89 6.67 -6.03
N PHE A 181 -11.52 7.77 -5.58
CA PHE A 181 -12.28 8.68 -6.45
C PHE A 181 -11.42 9.24 -7.58
N LYS A 182 -10.21 9.72 -7.26
CA LYS A 182 -9.29 10.28 -8.25
C LYS A 182 -8.84 9.24 -9.28
N ALA A 183 -8.57 8.01 -8.84
CA ALA A 183 -8.22 6.90 -9.71
C ALA A 183 -9.35 6.54 -10.70
N LEU A 184 -10.61 6.59 -10.25
CA LEU A 184 -11.79 6.28 -11.07
C LEU A 184 -12.14 7.39 -12.07
N THR A 185 -11.96 8.64 -11.66
CA THR A 185 -12.47 9.80 -12.40
C THR A 185 -11.40 10.47 -13.26
N LEU A 186 -10.33 10.97 -12.63
CA LEU A 186 -9.35 11.86 -13.25
C LEU A 186 -7.90 11.48 -12.90
N PRO A 187 -7.44 10.24 -13.20
CA PRO A 187 -6.16 9.72 -12.69
C PRO A 187 -4.92 10.52 -13.13
N SER A 188 -4.96 11.16 -14.30
CA SER A 188 -3.82 11.93 -14.85
C SER A 188 -3.96 13.45 -14.71
N HIS A 189 -5.12 13.95 -14.26
CA HIS A 189 -5.33 15.39 -14.09
C HIS A 189 -4.67 15.84 -12.78
N PRO A 190 -4.00 17.01 -12.74
CA PRO A 190 -3.44 17.56 -11.50
C PRO A 190 -4.46 17.57 -10.35
N VAL A 191 -3.97 17.38 -9.12
CA VAL A 191 -4.83 17.31 -7.94
C VAL A 191 -5.07 18.71 -7.39
N ASP A 192 -6.34 19.05 -7.20
CA ASP A 192 -6.79 20.24 -6.48
C ASP A 192 -8.13 19.95 -5.77
N GLU A 193 -8.67 20.93 -5.02
CA GLU A 193 -9.91 20.71 -4.27
C GLU A 193 -11.14 20.56 -5.17
N GLY A 194 -11.12 21.18 -6.36
CA GLY A 194 -12.17 21.03 -7.37
C GLY A 194 -12.41 19.59 -7.77
N CYS A 195 -11.34 18.78 -7.85
CA CYS A 195 -11.44 17.34 -8.12
C CYS A 195 -12.36 16.59 -7.16
N PHE A 196 -12.56 17.06 -5.93
CA PHE A 196 -13.28 16.34 -4.88
C PHE A 196 -14.62 16.97 -4.49
N ARG A 197 -14.99 18.13 -5.07
CA ARG A 197 -16.30 18.75 -4.83
C ARG A 197 -17.52 17.86 -5.10
N PRO A 198 -17.52 16.93 -6.08
CA PRO A 198 -18.63 15.97 -6.25
C PRO A 198 -18.53 14.70 -5.40
N LEU A 199 -17.56 14.63 -4.47
CA LEU A 199 -17.37 13.49 -3.59
C LEU A 199 -17.85 13.79 -2.17
N GLU A 200 -18.84 13.04 -1.71
CA GLU A 200 -19.22 12.96 -0.30
C GLU A 200 -18.52 11.77 0.37
N VAL A 201 -18.03 11.95 1.60
CA VAL A 201 -17.40 10.88 2.38
C VAL A 201 -18.12 10.74 3.72
N ILE A 202 -18.74 9.58 3.94
CA ILE A 202 -19.50 9.28 5.16
C ILE A 202 -18.60 8.48 6.10
N LEU A 203 -18.20 9.12 7.20
CA LEU A 203 -17.28 8.58 8.22
C LEU A 203 -17.87 8.78 9.62
N PRO A 204 -18.69 7.85 10.13
CA PRO A 204 -19.17 7.92 11.50
C PRO A 204 -18.01 7.86 12.49
N PRO A 205 -18.05 8.59 13.62
CA PRO A 205 -16.99 8.53 14.63
C PRO A 205 -16.90 7.12 15.26
N GLY A 206 -15.73 6.77 15.78
CA GLY A 206 -15.52 5.50 16.50
C GLY A 206 -15.28 4.28 15.60
N LYS A 207 -15.22 4.45 14.28
CA LYS A 207 -14.75 3.41 13.36
C LYS A 207 -13.22 3.41 13.27
N PHE A 208 -12.62 2.31 12.82
CA PHE A 208 -11.16 2.28 12.69
C PHE A 208 -10.61 3.29 11.68
N LEU A 209 -11.43 3.82 10.74
CA LEU A 209 -11.04 4.87 9.78
C LEU A 209 -11.32 6.31 10.27
N SER A 210 -11.96 6.44 11.43
CA SER A 210 -12.40 7.69 12.06
C SER A 210 -12.32 7.55 13.57
N ALA A 211 -11.21 6.97 14.02
CA ALA A 211 -10.96 6.66 15.42
C ALA A 211 -10.81 7.93 16.26
N GLU A 212 -11.22 7.82 17.52
CA GLU A 212 -11.20 8.90 18.50
C GLU A 212 -10.14 8.61 19.58
N PRO A 213 -9.59 9.66 20.23
CA PRO A 213 -8.71 9.46 21.37
C PRO A 213 -9.37 8.54 22.43
N PRO A 214 -8.62 7.60 23.04
CA PRO A 214 -7.15 7.51 23.02
C PRO A 214 -6.56 6.51 22.01
N ALA A 215 -7.29 6.07 20.97
CA ALA A 215 -6.86 4.97 20.09
C ALA A 215 -5.45 5.13 19.52
N ALA A 216 -4.67 4.03 19.51
CA ALA A 216 -3.38 3.98 18.84
C ALA A 216 -3.52 4.10 17.32
N LEU A 217 -2.67 4.92 16.69
CA LEU A 217 -2.68 5.27 15.25
C LEU A 217 -1.33 4.97 14.58
N GLY A 218 -0.41 4.29 15.25
CA GLY A 218 0.99 4.19 14.86
C GLY A 218 1.22 3.45 13.53
N LEU A 219 0.22 2.69 13.09
CA LEU A 219 0.15 1.96 11.84
C LEU A 219 -1.05 2.40 10.97
N TRP A 220 -1.57 3.62 11.14
CA TRP A 220 -2.71 4.19 10.40
C TRP A 220 -2.64 4.01 8.88
N SER A 221 -1.45 3.90 8.32
CA SER A 221 -1.26 3.84 6.88
C SER A 221 -1.30 2.43 6.30
N ILE A 222 -1.18 1.40 7.16
CA ILE A 222 -1.27 -0.01 6.79
C ILE A 222 -2.64 -0.42 6.22
N PRO A 223 -3.79 -0.03 6.80
CA PRO A 223 -5.08 -0.48 6.28
C PRO A 223 -5.49 0.18 4.97
N LEU A 224 -5.01 1.40 4.69
CA LEU A 224 -5.54 2.24 3.62
C LEU A 224 -5.45 1.62 2.22
N PRO A 225 -4.35 0.94 1.80
CA PRO A 225 -4.27 0.32 0.49
C PRO A 225 -5.37 -0.73 0.27
N THR A 226 -5.66 -1.56 1.29
CA THR A 226 -6.73 -2.56 1.20
C THR A 226 -8.10 -1.88 1.17
N VAL A 227 -8.33 -0.84 1.97
CA VAL A 227 -9.58 -0.06 1.91
C VAL A 227 -9.82 0.53 0.52
N ILE A 228 -8.78 1.11 -0.10
CA ILE A 228 -8.86 1.69 -1.45
C ILE A 228 -9.17 0.61 -2.49
N ASP A 229 -8.50 -0.54 -2.43
CA ASP A 229 -8.81 -1.68 -3.30
C ASP A 229 -10.28 -2.10 -3.17
N THR A 230 -10.81 -2.13 -1.96
CA THR A 230 -12.21 -2.51 -1.71
C THR A 230 -13.18 -1.49 -2.28
N VAL A 231 -12.88 -0.19 -2.19
CA VAL A 231 -13.67 0.86 -2.86
C VAL A 231 -13.65 0.68 -4.39
N LEU A 232 -12.48 0.41 -4.98
CA LEU A 232 -12.36 0.15 -6.42
C LEU A 232 -13.12 -1.13 -6.83
N ALA A 233 -13.04 -2.18 -6.03
CA ALA A 233 -13.73 -3.45 -6.28
C ALA A 233 -15.25 -3.31 -6.30
N ALA A 234 -15.83 -2.38 -5.52
CA ALA A 234 -17.26 -2.09 -5.56
C ALA A 234 -17.72 -1.70 -6.98
N PHE A 235 -16.88 -1.00 -7.73
CA PHE A 235 -17.15 -0.57 -9.11
C PHE A 235 -16.82 -1.60 -10.18
N ALA A 236 -16.27 -2.77 -9.83
CA ALA A 236 -15.80 -3.76 -10.80
C ALA A 236 -16.88 -4.06 -11.84
N SER A 237 -18.12 -4.30 -11.41
CA SER A 237 -19.26 -4.60 -12.30
C SER A 237 -19.80 -3.39 -13.07
N ALA A 238 -19.66 -2.18 -12.55
CA ALA A 238 -20.23 -0.96 -13.13
C ALA A 238 -19.38 -0.39 -14.27
N VAL A 239 -18.05 -0.48 -14.12
CA VAL A 239 -17.07 0.02 -15.08
C VAL A 239 -15.94 -1.00 -15.29
N PRO A 240 -16.25 -2.22 -15.78
CA PRO A 240 -15.32 -3.34 -15.85
C PRO A 240 -14.02 -3.03 -16.61
N ASP A 241 -14.09 -2.18 -17.63
CA ASP A 241 -12.95 -1.79 -18.46
C ASP A 241 -11.98 -0.82 -17.77
N LYS A 242 -12.28 -0.37 -16.55
CA LYS A 242 -11.44 0.53 -15.76
C LYS A 242 -10.85 -0.10 -14.50
N ILE A 243 -11.46 -1.17 -13.97
CA ILE A 243 -11.10 -1.69 -12.64
C ILE A 243 -10.05 -2.80 -12.75
N PRO A 244 -8.83 -2.61 -12.20
CA PRO A 244 -7.86 -3.68 -12.07
C PRO A 244 -8.27 -4.66 -10.96
N ALA A 245 -7.68 -5.86 -10.99
CA ALA A 245 -7.70 -6.75 -9.84
C ALA A 245 -6.97 -6.12 -8.62
N ALA A 246 -7.07 -6.73 -7.43
CA ALA A 246 -6.43 -6.16 -6.24
C ALA A 246 -4.91 -6.10 -6.40
N HIS A 247 -4.32 -5.00 -5.93
CA HIS A 247 -2.88 -4.91 -5.77
C HIS A 247 -2.44 -5.57 -4.45
N LYS A 248 -1.13 -5.54 -4.17
CA LYS A 248 -0.52 -6.14 -2.97
C LYS A 248 -1.19 -5.75 -1.66
N GLY A 249 -1.94 -4.63 -1.62
CA GLY A 249 -2.83 -4.25 -0.53
C GLY A 249 -2.17 -3.95 0.82
N ASP A 250 -0.85 -3.87 0.83
CA ASP A 250 -0.02 -3.63 2.01
C ASP A 250 1.00 -2.54 1.65
N MET A 251 1.25 -1.58 2.53
CA MET A 251 2.35 -0.64 2.29
C MET A 251 3.71 -1.31 2.49
N GLY A 252 3.76 -2.35 3.30
CA GLY A 252 4.90 -3.24 3.48
C GLY A 252 6.15 -2.58 4.03
N GLY A 253 7.11 -3.45 4.30
CA GLY A 253 8.40 -3.09 4.86
C GLY A 253 8.58 -3.65 6.27
N PHE A 254 9.83 -3.59 6.71
CA PHE A 254 10.23 -3.95 8.06
C PHE A 254 11.11 -2.82 8.60
N ALA A 255 11.19 -2.74 9.92
CA ALA A 255 12.16 -1.91 10.60
C ALA A 255 13.17 -2.84 11.27
N LEU A 256 14.37 -2.97 10.71
CA LEU A 256 15.49 -3.69 11.30
C LEU A 256 16.44 -2.67 11.94
N TYR A 257 16.63 -2.76 13.26
CA TYR A 257 17.34 -1.74 14.01
C TYR A 257 18.21 -2.35 15.12
N GLY A 258 19.26 -1.63 15.49
CA GLY A 258 20.22 -2.09 16.47
C GLY A 258 21.29 -1.05 16.72
N THR A 259 22.45 -1.51 17.19
CA THR A 259 23.64 -0.69 17.37
C THR A 259 24.76 -1.27 16.51
N ASP A 260 25.42 -0.42 15.75
CA ASP A 260 26.66 -0.74 15.06
C ASP A 260 27.79 -0.78 16.10
N GLU A 261 28.20 -1.97 16.53
CA GLU A 261 29.10 -2.16 17.68
C GLU A 261 30.45 -1.43 17.53
N PRO A 262 31.14 -1.45 16.37
CA PRO A 262 32.39 -0.70 16.18
C PRO A 262 32.26 0.80 16.39
N THR A 263 31.13 1.42 16.01
CA THR A 263 30.95 2.87 16.09
C THR A 263 30.11 3.31 17.28
N GLY A 264 29.44 2.38 17.96
CA GLY A 264 28.48 2.64 19.03
C GLY A 264 27.21 3.37 18.57
N ARG A 265 27.02 3.57 17.26
CA ARG A 265 25.88 4.33 16.73
C ARG A 265 24.67 3.44 16.55
N ARG A 266 23.50 3.96 16.92
CA ARG A 266 22.22 3.31 16.63
C ARG A 266 21.96 3.36 15.12
N PHE A 267 21.32 2.32 14.61
CA PHE A 267 20.80 2.31 13.25
C PHE A 267 19.36 1.82 13.22
N VAL A 268 18.64 2.25 12.19
CA VAL A 268 17.35 1.69 11.79
C VAL A 268 17.29 1.70 10.28
N CYS A 269 17.23 0.50 9.69
CA CYS A 269 16.99 0.29 8.28
C CYS A 269 15.49 0.16 8.07
N LEU A 270 14.94 1.15 7.36
CA LEU A 270 13.55 1.16 6.90
C LEU A 270 13.59 0.99 5.39
N ASN A 271 12.88 -0.01 4.86
CA ASN A 271 12.73 -0.13 3.42
C ASN A 271 11.26 -0.35 3.05
N MET A 272 10.78 0.46 2.10
CA MET A 272 9.44 0.32 1.56
C MET A 272 9.51 -0.64 0.38
N MET A 273 8.88 -1.80 0.55
CA MET A 273 9.01 -2.90 -0.37
C MET A 273 7.88 -2.86 -1.40
N GLY A 274 8.24 -2.87 -2.68
CA GLY A 274 7.28 -3.04 -3.75
C GLY A 274 6.60 -4.41 -3.73
N GLY A 275 5.54 -4.56 -4.50
CA GLY A 275 4.89 -5.85 -4.71
C GLY A 275 4.06 -5.84 -5.98
N GLY A 276 3.20 -6.84 -6.12
CA GLY A 276 2.41 -6.99 -7.33
C GLY A 276 1.18 -6.09 -7.37
N TRP A 277 0.99 -5.38 -8.47
CA TRP A 277 -0.30 -4.73 -8.78
C TRP A 277 -1.24 -5.69 -9.49
N GLY A 278 -2.55 -5.52 -9.36
CA GLY A 278 -3.49 -6.42 -10.03
C GLY A 278 -3.40 -6.31 -11.55
N GLY A 279 -3.73 -7.41 -12.23
CA GLY A 279 -3.95 -7.42 -13.68
C GLY A 279 -4.97 -6.33 -14.05
N ARG A 280 -4.72 -5.64 -15.15
CA ARG A 280 -5.57 -4.55 -15.64
C ARG A 280 -6.46 -5.07 -16.78
N PRO A 281 -7.57 -4.38 -17.09
CA PRO A 281 -8.42 -4.72 -18.23
C PRO A 281 -7.70 -4.77 -19.59
N THR A 282 -6.52 -4.15 -19.70
CA THR A 282 -5.79 -4.00 -20.96
C THR A 282 -4.36 -4.52 -20.93
N SER A 283 -3.84 -4.94 -19.77
CA SER A 283 -2.43 -5.33 -19.61
C SER A 283 -2.15 -5.99 -18.27
N ASP A 284 -1.02 -6.69 -18.18
CA ASP A 284 -0.54 -7.25 -16.92
C ASP A 284 -0.32 -6.15 -15.85
N GLY A 285 -0.38 -6.57 -14.60
CA GLY A 285 -0.11 -5.73 -13.45
C GLY A 285 1.38 -5.42 -13.29
N PRO A 286 1.75 -4.17 -12.94
CA PRO A 286 3.13 -3.83 -12.59
C PRO A 286 3.70 -4.72 -11.47
N SER A 287 4.90 -5.24 -11.68
CA SER A 287 5.62 -6.04 -10.68
C SER A 287 6.53 -5.16 -9.82
N ALA A 288 6.77 -5.55 -8.58
CA ALA A 288 7.67 -4.85 -7.64
C ALA A 288 7.39 -3.34 -7.47
N ALA A 289 6.15 -2.90 -7.65
CA ALA A 289 5.76 -1.50 -7.53
C ALA A 289 5.23 -1.19 -6.13
N VAL A 290 5.45 0.03 -5.65
CA VAL A 290 4.94 0.52 -4.36
C VAL A 290 3.41 0.57 -4.36
N SER A 291 2.80 0.60 -3.18
CA SER A 291 1.33 0.58 -3.07
C SER A 291 0.69 1.86 -3.60
N ILE A 292 -0.62 1.81 -3.82
CA ILE A 292 -1.42 2.98 -4.25
C ILE A 292 -1.33 4.18 -3.28
N CYS A 293 -0.92 3.95 -2.02
CA CYS A 293 -0.76 4.99 -1.01
C CYS A 293 0.63 5.64 -0.97
N GLN A 294 1.60 5.14 -1.74
CA GLN A 294 3.00 5.53 -1.62
C GLN A 294 3.49 6.47 -2.73
N GLY A 295 2.71 6.71 -3.78
CA GLY A 295 3.09 7.62 -4.87
C GLY A 295 4.41 7.21 -5.55
N ASP A 296 5.26 8.19 -5.88
CA ASP A 296 6.52 8.00 -6.62
C ASP A 296 7.74 7.70 -5.73
N VAL A 297 7.58 6.84 -4.72
CA VAL A 297 8.71 6.44 -3.85
C VAL A 297 9.67 5.53 -4.62
N ARG A 298 10.94 5.94 -4.70
CA ARG A 298 12.01 5.14 -5.28
C ARG A 298 12.56 4.15 -4.27
N ASN A 299 12.99 2.98 -4.73
CA ASN A 299 13.76 2.06 -3.91
C ASN A 299 15.18 2.59 -3.67
N THR A 300 15.79 2.15 -2.57
CA THR A 300 17.18 2.47 -2.23
C THR A 300 18.11 1.40 -2.82
N PRO A 301 19.20 1.78 -3.52
CA PRO A 301 20.22 0.82 -3.97
C PRO A 301 20.78 -0.01 -2.81
N ILE A 302 21.02 -1.30 -3.04
CA ILE A 302 21.52 -2.22 -2.00
C ILE A 302 22.89 -1.78 -1.50
N GLU A 303 23.77 -1.30 -2.39
CA GLU A 303 25.10 -0.83 -2.04
C GLU A 303 25.02 0.34 -1.05
N LEU A 304 24.02 1.22 -1.19
CA LEU A 304 23.83 2.34 -0.26
C LEU A 304 23.30 1.86 1.10
N LEU A 305 22.48 0.81 1.12
CA LEU A 305 21.98 0.21 2.36
C LEU A 305 23.13 -0.47 3.12
N GLU A 306 23.95 -1.27 2.46
CA GLU A 306 25.12 -1.96 3.06
C GLU A 306 26.22 -0.99 3.51
N LEU A 307 26.38 0.14 2.82
CA LEU A 307 27.30 1.20 3.27
C LEU A 307 26.82 1.91 4.55
N ARG A 308 25.50 1.97 4.77
CA ARG A 308 24.91 2.76 5.85
C ARG A 308 24.53 1.94 7.07
N TYR A 309 24.26 0.65 6.89
CA TYR A 309 23.75 -0.23 7.93
C TYR A 309 24.63 -1.47 8.02
N PRO A 310 24.87 -2.02 9.22
CA PRO A 310 25.62 -3.25 9.41
C PRO A 310 24.76 -4.48 9.05
N LEU A 311 24.33 -4.51 7.79
CA LEU A 311 23.41 -5.46 7.20
C LEU A 311 23.98 -5.93 5.87
N PHE A 312 23.76 -7.19 5.54
CA PHE A 312 24.16 -7.79 4.27
C PHE A 312 22.93 -8.34 3.54
N PHE A 313 22.70 -7.90 2.31
CA PHE A 313 21.52 -8.26 1.53
C PHE A 313 21.85 -9.40 0.57
N GLU A 314 21.51 -10.63 0.97
CA GLU A 314 21.81 -11.84 0.20
C GLU A 314 20.94 -12.00 -1.04
N LYS A 315 19.74 -11.40 -1.03
CA LYS A 315 18.79 -11.54 -2.12
C LYS A 315 17.90 -10.32 -2.25
N PHE A 316 17.69 -9.91 -3.49
CA PHE A 316 16.62 -8.99 -3.87
C PHE A 316 16.14 -9.34 -5.28
N SER A 317 15.00 -10.02 -5.39
CA SER A 317 14.50 -10.55 -6.67
C SER A 317 12.98 -10.46 -6.79
N LEU A 318 12.47 -10.53 -8.02
CA LEU A 318 11.06 -10.85 -8.24
C LEU A 318 10.74 -12.23 -7.64
N ARG A 319 9.53 -12.37 -7.12
CA ARG A 319 9.01 -13.64 -6.59
C ARG A 319 8.25 -14.37 -7.70
N THR A 320 8.92 -15.30 -8.38
CA THR A 320 8.30 -16.18 -9.39
C THR A 320 7.02 -16.82 -8.85
N ASP A 321 5.99 -16.95 -9.70
CA ASP A 321 4.67 -17.51 -9.37
C ASP A 321 3.81 -16.70 -8.37
N SER A 322 4.24 -15.50 -7.97
CA SER A 322 3.47 -14.71 -6.99
C SER A 322 2.26 -13.98 -7.56
N GLY A 323 2.29 -13.64 -8.85
CA GLY A 323 1.21 -12.94 -9.53
C GLY A 323 0.04 -13.86 -9.84
N GLY A 324 -1.18 -13.44 -9.51
CA GLY A 324 -2.39 -14.20 -9.79
C GLY A 324 -2.59 -14.42 -11.29
N ALA A 325 -2.88 -15.66 -11.67
CA ALA A 325 -3.13 -16.01 -13.06
C ALA A 325 -4.41 -15.34 -13.58
N GLY A 326 -4.37 -14.79 -14.78
CA GLY A 326 -5.53 -14.23 -15.49
C GLY A 326 -5.22 -14.07 -16.96
N ARG A 327 -6.19 -13.66 -17.77
CA ARG A 327 -5.91 -13.18 -19.13
C ARG A 327 -4.77 -12.16 -19.09
N TYR A 328 -4.88 -11.23 -18.14
CA TYR A 328 -3.81 -10.37 -17.70
C TYR A 328 -3.35 -10.78 -16.29
N ARG A 329 -2.08 -11.11 -16.17
CA ARG A 329 -1.46 -11.62 -14.94
C ARG A 329 -1.32 -10.49 -13.93
N GLY A 330 -1.51 -10.80 -12.65
CA GLY A 330 -1.10 -9.92 -11.57
C GLY A 330 0.41 -9.70 -11.56
N GLY A 331 0.86 -8.51 -11.20
CA GLY A 331 2.27 -8.22 -10.99
C GLY A 331 2.88 -9.12 -9.92
N LEU A 332 4.19 -9.33 -10.01
CA LEU A 332 4.92 -10.15 -9.06
C LEU A 332 5.27 -9.35 -7.80
N GLY A 333 5.21 -10.03 -6.67
CA GLY A 333 5.87 -9.63 -5.44
C GLY A 333 7.39 -9.69 -5.55
N ILE A 334 8.07 -9.36 -4.47
CA ILE A 334 9.53 -9.45 -4.33
C ILE A 334 9.92 -10.31 -3.15
N GLU A 335 11.11 -10.88 -3.22
CA GLU A 335 11.77 -11.59 -2.14
C GLU A 335 13.06 -10.88 -1.79
N LEU A 336 13.19 -10.54 -0.50
CA LEU A 336 14.37 -9.92 0.08
C LEU A 336 14.88 -10.80 1.20
N ALA A 337 16.19 -11.05 1.22
CA ALA A 337 16.86 -11.73 2.32
C ALA A 337 17.96 -10.82 2.86
N VAL A 338 17.90 -10.50 4.15
CA VAL A 338 18.86 -9.62 4.84
C VAL A 338 19.43 -10.31 6.07
N ARG A 339 20.76 -10.32 6.17
CA ARG A 339 21.52 -10.83 7.29
C ARG A 339 21.99 -9.67 8.17
N SER A 340 21.91 -9.85 9.48
CA SER A 340 22.43 -8.86 10.44
C SER A 340 23.84 -9.22 10.87
N CYS A 341 24.76 -8.25 10.85
CA CYS A 341 26.14 -8.45 11.33
C CYS A 341 26.24 -8.42 12.86
N TYR A 342 25.31 -7.73 13.53
CA TYR A 342 25.32 -7.52 14.98
C TYR A 342 23.95 -7.85 15.59
N PRO A 343 23.85 -7.97 16.94
CA PRO A 343 22.55 -8.08 17.61
C PRO A 343 21.63 -6.93 17.23
N ALA A 344 20.41 -7.26 16.84
CA ALA A 344 19.41 -6.33 16.35
C ALA A 344 18.00 -6.77 16.75
N ALA A 345 17.00 -6.01 16.34
CA ALA A 345 15.60 -6.40 16.43
C ALA A 345 14.84 -5.97 15.17
N VAL A 346 13.78 -6.70 14.85
CA VAL A 346 12.85 -6.36 13.76
C VAL A 346 11.45 -6.12 14.31
N ASN A 347 10.79 -5.10 13.78
CA ASN A 347 9.34 -5.02 13.84
C ASN A 347 8.75 -5.56 12.53
N PHE A 348 7.89 -6.56 12.64
CA PHE A 348 7.10 -7.08 11.53
C PHE A 348 5.65 -6.65 11.71
N ASN A 349 5.08 -6.09 10.64
CA ASN A 349 3.65 -5.91 10.52
C ASN A 349 3.23 -6.25 9.09
N LEU A 350 2.90 -7.51 8.88
CA LEU A 350 2.43 -8.00 7.59
C LEU A 350 0.90 -8.00 7.58
N GLU A 351 0.35 -7.45 6.50
CA GLU A 351 -1.03 -7.68 6.07
C GLU A 351 -1.05 -8.59 4.85
N ARG A 352 -2.24 -9.02 4.44
CA ARG A 352 -2.45 -9.86 3.25
C ARG A 352 -1.78 -11.22 3.39
N THR A 353 -1.72 -11.75 4.62
CA THR A 353 -1.30 -13.13 4.93
C THR A 353 -2.49 -14.08 4.90
N LYS A 354 -3.71 -13.59 5.19
CA LYS A 354 -4.97 -14.34 5.07
C LYS A 354 -5.85 -13.80 3.93
N CYS A 355 -5.98 -12.47 3.81
CA CYS A 355 -6.74 -11.84 2.73
C CYS A 355 -5.89 -11.71 1.45
N ALA A 356 -5.73 -12.79 0.66
CA ALA A 356 -4.96 -12.74 -0.59
C ALA A 356 -5.47 -11.63 -1.55
N PRO A 357 -4.58 -10.94 -2.30
CA PRO A 357 -5.00 -10.03 -3.36
C PRO A 357 -5.91 -10.74 -4.37
N TRP A 358 -7.18 -10.36 -4.40
CA TRP A 358 -8.22 -11.05 -5.18
C TRP A 358 -8.07 -10.80 -6.68
N GLY A 359 -8.42 -11.81 -7.47
CA GLY A 359 -8.59 -11.66 -8.91
C GLY A 359 -9.96 -11.07 -9.27
N LEU A 360 -10.12 -10.68 -10.53
CA LEU A 360 -11.41 -10.24 -11.09
C LEU A 360 -11.71 -10.98 -12.39
N TRP A 361 -13.00 -11.15 -12.68
CA TRP A 361 -13.50 -11.71 -13.96
C TRP A 361 -12.94 -13.10 -14.31
N GLY A 362 -12.80 -13.97 -13.31
CA GLY A 362 -12.23 -15.32 -13.47
C GLY A 362 -10.71 -15.40 -13.22
N GLY A 363 -10.05 -14.26 -13.02
CA GLY A 363 -8.67 -14.21 -12.58
C GLY A 363 -8.49 -14.81 -11.17
N ARG A 364 -7.32 -15.37 -10.93
CA ARG A 364 -6.95 -16.04 -9.67
C ARG A 364 -6.33 -15.05 -8.68
N PRO A 365 -6.44 -15.29 -7.37
CA PRO A 365 -5.74 -14.50 -6.38
C PRO A 365 -4.22 -14.54 -6.55
N GLY A 366 -3.54 -13.46 -6.18
CA GLY A 366 -2.08 -13.45 -6.02
C GLY A 366 -1.65 -14.16 -4.74
N THR A 367 -0.37 -14.52 -4.65
CA THR A 367 0.17 -15.11 -3.41
C THR A 367 0.20 -14.10 -2.27
N VAL A 368 0.03 -14.58 -1.05
CA VAL A 368 0.05 -13.80 0.19
C VAL A 368 1.44 -13.30 0.59
N CYS A 369 1.50 -12.30 1.47
CA CYS A 369 2.74 -11.87 2.12
C CYS A 369 3.27 -12.95 3.07
N GLU A 370 4.59 -13.09 3.16
CA GLU A 370 5.26 -13.98 4.12
C GLU A 370 6.52 -13.31 4.68
N ALA A 371 6.79 -13.49 5.97
CA ALA A 371 8.11 -13.23 6.52
C ALA A 371 8.57 -14.43 7.35
N ARG A 372 9.87 -14.72 7.24
CA ARG A 372 10.50 -15.82 7.96
C ARG A 372 11.84 -15.38 8.49
N VAL A 373 12.21 -15.89 9.67
CA VAL A 373 13.52 -15.64 10.28
C VAL A 373 14.22 -16.96 10.56
N GLN A 374 15.48 -17.03 10.20
CA GLN A 374 16.40 -18.07 10.63
C GLN A 374 17.39 -17.44 11.60
N LYS A 375 17.38 -17.87 12.88
CA LYS A 375 18.15 -17.21 13.95
C LYS A 375 19.66 -17.45 13.89
N ALA A 376 20.08 -18.56 13.29
CA ALA A 376 21.48 -18.89 13.07
C ALA A 376 21.61 -19.78 11.82
N PRO A 377 22.79 -19.87 11.18
CA PRO A 377 23.04 -20.90 10.18
C PRO A 377 22.57 -22.27 10.69
N ASP A 378 21.78 -22.97 9.88
CA ASP A 378 21.18 -24.28 10.18
C ASP A 378 20.10 -24.34 11.27
N SER A 379 19.68 -23.20 11.84
CA SER A 379 18.51 -23.19 12.72
C SER A 379 17.20 -23.41 11.94
N PRO A 380 16.12 -23.89 12.59
CA PRO A 380 14.79 -23.91 11.97
C PRO A 380 14.35 -22.51 11.53
N TRP A 381 13.50 -22.46 10.50
CA TRP A 381 12.82 -21.24 10.06
C TRP A 381 11.59 -20.98 10.92
N GLU A 382 11.44 -19.75 11.39
CA GLU A 382 10.26 -19.27 12.10
C GLU A 382 9.45 -18.37 11.18
N SER A 383 8.15 -18.62 11.05
CA SER A 383 7.25 -17.71 10.33
C SER A 383 6.79 -16.60 11.27
N VAL A 384 6.85 -15.36 10.79
CA VAL A 384 6.57 -14.17 11.60
C VAL A 384 5.67 -13.25 10.81
N THR A 385 4.53 -12.84 11.38
CA THR A 385 3.56 -11.97 10.70
C THR A 385 3.47 -10.61 11.36
N LYS A 386 3.08 -10.57 12.63
CA LYS A 386 2.92 -9.34 13.42
C LYS A 386 3.59 -9.48 14.77
N ILE A 387 4.70 -8.77 14.95
CA ILE A 387 5.46 -8.78 16.20
C ILE A 387 6.33 -7.53 16.29
N THR A 388 6.45 -7.00 17.50
CA THR A 388 7.36 -5.91 17.83
C THR A 388 8.61 -6.48 18.47
N ARG A 389 9.79 -5.90 18.19
CA ARG A 389 11.07 -6.27 18.83
C ARG A 389 11.43 -7.76 18.70
N TYR A 390 11.15 -8.38 17.55
CA TYR A 390 11.61 -9.74 17.32
C TYR A 390 13.15 -9.78 17.37
N PRO A 391 13.76 -10.61 18.23
CA PRO A 391 15.20 -10.60 18.44
C PRO A 391 15.93 -11.18 17.22
N ILE A 392 16.96 -10.46 16.77
CA ILE A 392 17.85 -10.86 15.69
C ILE A 392 19.26 -10.98 16.27
N PHE A 393 19.88 -12.14 16.05
CA PHE A 393 21.24 -12.42 16.47
C PHE A 393 22.20 -12.17 15.29
N PRO A 394 23.51 -12.02 15.55
CA PRO A 394 24.50 -12.04 14.48
C PRO A 394 24.30 -13.27 13.59
N GLU A 395 24.44 -13.10 12.29
CA GLU A 395 24.20 -14.13 11.28
C GLU A 395 22.73 -14.61 11.16
N SER A 396 21.77 -14.02 11.86
CA SER A 396 20.35 -14.29 11.59
C SER A 396 19.97 -13.79 10.18
N LEU A 397 19.23 -14.62 9.44
CA LEU A 397 18.71 -14.30 8.11
C LEU A 397 17.20 -13.98 8.19
N VAL A 398 16.84 -12.75 7.81
CA VAL A 398 15.46 -12.28 7.73
C VAL A 398 15.01 -12.29 6.27
N VAL A 399 13.99 -13.08 5.97
CA VAL A 399 13.39 -13.16 4.62
C VAL A 399 12.02 -12.52 4.62
N PHE A 400 11.81 -11.58 3.71
CA PHE A 400 10.53 -10.91 3.49
C PHE A 400 10.07 -11.16 2.05
N ARG A 401 8.83 -11.62 1.89
CA ARG A 401 8.20 -11.91 0.60
C ARG A 401 6.91 -11.12 0.50
N THR A 402 6.86 -10.14 -0.41
CA THR A 402 5.60 -9.39 -0.64
C THR A 402 4.60 -10.21 -1.44
N ALA A 403 3.34 -9.85 -1.28
CA ALA A 403 2.26 -10.39 -2.09
C ALA A 403 2.40 -10.00 -3.57
N GLY A 404 1.91 -10.87 -4.44
CA GLY A 404 1.65 -10.51 -5.84
C GLY A 404 0.29 -9.83 -5.99
N GLY A 405 -0.03 -9.37 -7.20
CA GLY A 405 -1.37 -8.85 -7.50
C GLY A 405 -2.32 -9.95 -7.91
N GLY A 406 -3.63 -9.71 -7.83
CA GLY A 406 -4.63 -10.62 -8.41
C GLY A 406 -4.60 -10.62 -9.93
N GLY A 407 -5.02 -11.71 -10.56
CA GLY A 407 -5.19 -11.82 -12.01
C GLY A 407 -6.49 -11.18 -12.48
N TRP A 408 -6.53 -10.75 -13.75
CA TRP A 408 -7.72 -10.19 -14.38
C TRP A 408 -8.12 -11.01 -15.60
N GLY A 409 -9.39 -11.40 -15.68
CA GLY A 409 -9.94 -12.24 -16.76
C GLY A 409 -9.58 -13.73 -16.60
N ASP A 410 -10.24 -14.59 -17.37
CA ASP A 410 -9.98 -16.04 -17.36
C ASP A 410 -8.53 -16.34 -17.83
N PRO A 411 -7.70 -17.05 -17.03
CA PRO A 411 -6.37 -17.49 -17.44
C PRO A 411 -6.33 -18.25 -18.78
N LEU A 412 -7.40 -18.96 -19.14
CA LEU A 412 -7.48 -19.70 -20.41
C LEU A 412 -7.67 -18.80 -21.63
N GLU A 413 -7.89 -17.50 -21.45
CA GLU A 413 -7.89 -16.48 -22.50
C GLU A 413 -6.53 -15.81 -22.72
N ARG A 414 -5.55 -16.06 -21.83
CA ARG A 414 -4.19 -15.53 -22.04
C ARG A 414 -3.58 -16.11 -23.31
N ASP A 415 -2.83 -15.30 -24.04
CA ASP A 415 -2.05 -15.77 -25.20
C ASP A 415 -1.02 -16.82 -24.75
N PRO A 416 -1.03 -18.06 -25.30
CA PRO A 416 -0.03 -19.08 -24.98
C PRO A 416 1.42 -18.63 -25.16
N GLU A 417 1.71 -17.77 -26.14
CA GLU A 417 3.07 -17.27 -26.36
C GLU A 417 3.48 -16.28 -25.27
N ALA A 418 2.55 -15.49 -24.75
CA ALA A 418 2.80 -14.64 -23.58
C ALA A 418 3.10 -15.48 -22.33
N VAL A 419 2.44 -16.64 -22.17
CA VAL A 419 2.75 -17.60 -21.09
C VAL A 419 4.15 -18.19 -21.26
N ALA A 420 4.53 -18.59 -22.47
CA ALA A 420 5.87 -19.09 -22.74
C ALA A 420 6.94 -18.00 -22.48
N ALA A 421 6.64 -16.75 -22.81
CA ALA A 421 7.50 -15.60 -22.48
C ALA A 421 7.62 -15.40 -20.96
N ASP A 422 6.51 -15.41 -20.20
CA ASP A 422 6.55 -15.32 -18.74
C ASP A 422 7.41 -16.44 -18.11
N VAL A 423 7.39 -17.65 -18.68
CA VAL A 423 8.26 -18.76 -18.22
C VAL A 423 9.73 -18.49 -18.51
N ARG A 424 10.06 -18.03 -19.73
CA ARG A 424 11.45 -17.70 -20.10
C ARG A 424 12.03 -16.57 -19.24
N GLU A 425 11.22 -15.55 -18.93
CA GLU A 425 11.60 -14.43 -18.07
C GLU A 425 11.60 -14.79 -16.56
N GLY A 426 11.17 -16.01 -16.20
CA GLY A 426 11.10 -16.47 -14.82
C GLY A 426 10.01 -15.78 -13.98
N TYR A 427 9.03 -15.15 -14.64
CA TYR A 427 7.89 -14.54 -13.98
C TYR A 427 6.93 -15.58 -13.42
N ILE A 428 6.75 -16.67 -14.17
CA ILE A 428 6.09 -17.88 -13.72
C ILE A 428 7.01 -19.08 -13.96
N SER A 429 6.85 -20.15 -13.21
CA SER A 429 7.55 -21.41 -13.42
C SER A 429 6.92 -22.20 -14.57
N ALA A 430 7.68 -23.13 -15.15
CA ALA A 430 7.16 -24.05 -16.16
C ALA A 430 5.95 -24.86 -15.67
N ARG A 431 5.87 -25.14 -14.35
CA ARG A 431 4.72 -25.79 -13.73
C ARG A 431 3.47 -24.89 -13.75
N ALA A 432 3.63 -23.60 -13.45
CA ALA A 432 2.54 -22.64 -13.42
C ALA A 432 1.95 -22.33 -14.81
N ALA A 433 2.63 -22.68 -15.91
CA ALA A 433 2.04 -22.61 -17.25
C ALA A 433 0.73 -23.41 -17.38
N ALA A 434 0.59 -24.49 -16.58
CA ALA A 434 -0.62 -25.30 -16.53
C ALA A 434 -1.85 -24.53 -15.99
N ASP A 435 -1.66 -23.49 -15.18
CA ASP A 435 -2.75 -22.65 -14.65
C ASP A 435 -3.42 -21.82 -15.76
N TYR A 436 -2.71 -21.60 -16.88
CA TYR A 436 -3.20 -20.98 -18.10
C TYR A 436 -3.66 -22.00 -19.15
N GLY A 437 -3.64 -23.29 -18.81
CA GLY A 437 -3.90 -24.40 -19.73
C GLY A 437 -2.88 -24.51 -20.86
N VAL A 438 -1.64 -24.02 -20.67
CA VAL A 438 -0.58 -24.03 -21.67
C VAL A 438 0.41 -25.15 -21.35
N VAL A 439 0.79 -25.89 -22.38
CA VAL A 439 1.83 -26.92 -22.30
C VAL A 439 3.03 -26.46 -23.11
N LEU A 440 4.21 -26.47 -22.47
CA LEU A 440 5.47 -26.12 -23.11
C LEU A 440 6.25 -27.39 -23.43
N ASP A 441 6.89 -27.40 -24.58
CA ASP A 441 7.83 -28.45 -24.97
C ASP A 441 9.08 -28.40 -24.07
N PRO A 442 9.42 -29.48 -23.34
CA PRO A 442 10.52 -29.43 -22.37
C PRO A 442 11.91 -29.19 -22.98
N ALA A 443 12.10 -29.48 -24.28
CA ALA A 443 13.39 -29.33 -24.95
C ALA A 443 13.61 -27.91 -25.48
N SER A 444 12.57 -27.26 -25.97
CA SER A 444 12.64 -25.94 -26.61
C SER A 444 12.05 -24.80 -25.78
N GLY A 445 11.21 -25.09 -24.79
CA GLY A 445 10.46 -24.09 -24.03
C GLY A 445 9.36 -23.38 -24.83
N ASN A 446 9.10 -23.81 -26.06
CA ASN A 446 8.06 -23.27 -26.93
C ASN A 446 6.69 -23.88 -26.61
N VAL A 447 5.63 -23.22 -27.06
CA VAL A 447 4.25 -23.71 -26.89
C VAL A 447 4.03 -24.99 -27.71
N ASP A 448 3.60 -26.06 -27.06
CA ASP A 448 2.97 -27.20 -27.73
C ASP A 448 1.51 -26.83 -28.02
N TRP A 449 1.26 -26.28 -29.20
CA TRP A 449 -0.06 -25.81 -29.63
C TRP A 449 -1.12 -26.90 -29.58
N LYS A 450 -0.80 -28.09 -30.07
CA LYS A 450 -1.75 -29.20 -30.16
C LYS A 450 -2.18 -29.69 -28.78
N THR A 451 -1.24 -29.80 -27.84
CA THR A 451 -1.54 -30.23 -26.47
C THR A 451 -2.21 -29.11 -25.68
N THR A 452 -1.80 -27.85 -25.88
CA THR A 452 -2.42 -26.66 -25.29
C THR A 452 -3.89 -26.52 -25.68
N GLU A 453 -4.23 -26.64 -26.97
CA GLU A 453 -5.62 -26.58 -27.44
C GLU A 453 -6.49 -27.67 -26.81
N LYS A 454 -5.99 -28.91 -26.78
CA LYS A 454 -6.69 -30.04 -26.12
C LYS A 454 -6.88 -29.81 -24.63
N LEU A 455 -5.85 -29.30 -23.95
CA LEU A 455 -5.91 -29.01 -22.51
C LEU A 455 -6.95 -27.92 -22.23
N ARG A 456 -6.92 -26.81 -22.97
CA ARG A 456 -7.89 -25.71 -22.83
C ARG A 456 -9.32 -26.17 -23.16
N ALA A 457 -9.53 -26.98 -24.20
CA ALA A 457 -10.84 -27.55 -24.50
C ALA A 457 -11.38 -28.38 -23.33
N ARG A 458 -10.56 -29.29 -22.79
CA ARG A 458 -10.90 -30.13 -21.63
C ARG A 458 -11.18 -29.29 -20.37
N LEU A 459 -10.38 -28.24 -20.11
CA LEU A 459 -10.57 -27.36 -18.95
C LEU A 459 -11.85 -26.53 -19.09
N ARG A 460 -12.18 -26.05 -20.28
CA ARG A 460 -13.44 -25.34 -20.56
C ARG A 460 -14.66 -26.24 -20.41
N GLU A 461 -14.60 -27.49 -20.85
CA GLU A 461 -15.68 -28.47 -20.63
C GLU A 461 -15.91 -28.74 -19.14
N LYS A 462 -14.83 -28.92 -18.37
CA LYS A 462 -14.92 -29.05 -16.91
C LYS A 462 -15.47 -27.78 -16.24
N GLY A 463 -15.05 -26.60 -16.69
CA GLY A 463 -15.53 -25.32 -16.19
C GLY A 463 -17.01 -25.08 -16.49
N LYS A 464 -17.53 -25.52 -17.65
CA LYS A 464 -18.96 -25.46 -17.98
C LYS A 464 -19.82 -26.37 -17.10
N SER A 465 -19.26 -27.47 -16.59
CA SER A 465 -19.94 -28.34 -15.60
C SER A 465 -19.98 -27.75 -14.19
N GLN A 466 -19.18 -26.71 -13.94
CA GLN A 466 -19.10 -25.93 -12.71
C GLN A 466 -19.35 -24.44 -13.04
N ALA A 467 -20.49 -24.12 -13.64
CA ALA A 467 -20.83 -22.73 -13.93
C ALA A 467 -20.81 -21.89 -12.62
N PRO A 468 -20.27 -20.66 -12.63
CA PRO A 468 -20.14 -19.86 -11.43
C PRO A 468 -21.49 -19.30 -10.97
N ILE A 469 -21.74 -19.35 -9.67
CA ILE A 469 -22.83 -18.63 -9.01
C ILE A 469 -22.62 -17.14 -9.27
N SER A 470 -23.44 -16.57 -10.15
CA SER A 470 -23.62 -15.14 -10.28
C SER A 470 -24.37 -14.62 -9.05
N ARG A 471 -23.69 -13.93 -8.13
CA ARG A 471 -24.18 -12.81 -7.30
C ARG A 471 -23.15 -12.46 -6.24
N VAL A 472 -23.16 -11.19 -5.86
CA VAL A 472 -22.30 -10.48 -4.90
C VAL A 472 -22.44 -11.01 -3.44
N GLU A 473 -22.95 -12.23 -3.23
CA GLU A 473 -23.37 -12.73 -1.90
C GLU A 473 -22.42 -13.77 -1.26
N ASP A 474 -21.40 -14.29 -1.96
CA ASP A 474 -20.55 -15.40 -1.46
C ASP A 474 -19.14 -14.98 -1.00
N TRP A 475 -19.01 -13.86 -0.28
CA TRP A 475 -17.74 -13.49 0.39
C TRP A 475 -17.59 -14.09 1.81
N ARG A 476 -18.58 -14.85 2.31
CA ARG A 476 -18.58 -15.47 3.65
C ARG A 476 -17.86 -16.84 3.74
N GLY A 477 -17.01 -17.18 2.78
CA GLY A 477 -16.56 -18.56 2.57
C GLY A 477 -15.15 -18.94 3.02
N VAL A 478 -14.40 -18.09 3.74
CA VAL A 478 -13.06 -18.44 4.25
C VAL A 478 -12.97 -18.05 5.72
N SER A 479 -13.45 -18.95 6.58
CA SER A 479 -13.15 -18.98 8.01
C SER A 479 -11.77 -19.57 8.28
#